data_AF-A0A3P7MTQ9-F1
#
_entry.id   AF-A0A3P7MTQ9-F1
#
_cell.length_a   1.000
_cell.length_b   1.000
_cell.length_c   1.000
_cell.angle_alpha   90.00
_cell.angle_beta   90.00
_cell.angle_gamma   90.00
#
_symmetry.space_group_name_H-M   'P 1'
#
loop_
_entity.id
_entity.type
_entity.pdbx_description
1 polymer ?
#
loop_
_entity_poly.entity_id
_entity_poly.type
_entity_poly.pdbx_seq_one_letter_code
_entity_poly.pdbx_strand_id
1 'polypeptide(L)'
;MGTPPAYPVPDGVPAPPFQPPLPHIPPRVFGYPPHPGFPSMPTPADDTTPYQRPPASHTLTEADVKNSEENLKAQHDSIMEQKAEAIRRCTNEAREQAVKSHCENLNISLPDINNVVQPLIESCTKENIAKGKNWAVDQMSKSEDLTSLMGEYLLFRVANTDATFDLRLHIVYLLNDLLHHIKRRGVTSHFQADSWELLLIAHSMVLKVGEDNFRLWMMMAYNKMDPLMLTS
;
A
#
# COMPACT_ATOMS: atom_id res chain seq x y z
N MET A 1 -23.78 27.19 -41.64
CA MET A 1 -22.96 27.67 -40.50
C MET A 1 -23.90 27.98 -39.35
N GLY A 2 -23.78 27.27 -38.24
CA GLY A 2 -24.53 27.52 -37.01
C GLY A 2 -23.78 26.85 -35.87
N THR A 3 -23.25 27.66 -34.93
CA THR A 3 -22.60 27.17 -33.71
C THR A 3 -23.64 26.67 -32.72
N PRO A 4 -23.49 25.48 -32.10
CA PRO A 4 -24.40 25.04 -31.04
C PRO A 4 -24.19 25.87 -29.76
N PRO A 5 -25.22 26.02 -28.91
CA PRO A 5 -25.14 26.84 -27.71
C PRO A 5 -24.26 26.18 -26.64
N ALA A 6 -23.50 27.01 -25.92
CA ALA A 6 -22.69 26.60 -24.79
C ALA A 6 -23.59 26.27 -23.59
N TYR A 7 -23.35 25.11 -22.96
CA TYR A 7 -23.99 24.76 -21.69
C TYR A 7 -23.34 25.57 -20.55
N PRO A 8 -24.12 26.10 -19.60
CA PRO A 8 -23.56 26.80 -18.44
C PRO A 8 -22.92 25.80 -17.46
N VAL A 9 -21.68 26.09 -17.06
CA VAL A 9 -20.96 25.38 -16.01
C VAL A 9 -21.35 26.01 -14.65
N PRO A 10 -21.55 25.24 -13.57
CA PRO A 10 -21.83 25.79 -12.24
C PRO A 10 -20.65 26.62 -11.71
N ASP A 11 -20.97 27.74 -11.08
CA ASP A 11 -20.01 28.72 -10.55
C ASP A 11 -19.01 28.11 -9.56
N GLY A 12 -17.72 28.32 -9.82
CA GLY A 12 -16.65 28.13 -8.83
C GLY A 12 -15.40 27.36 -9.28
N VAL A 13 -15.37 26.78 -10.48
CA VAL A 13 -14.18 26.08 -10.98
C VAL A 13 -13.52 26.91 -12.09
N PRO A 14 -12.27 27.38 -11.94
CA PRO A 14 -11.60 28.09 -13.03
C PRO A 14 -11.41 27.13 -14.22
N ALA A 15 -11.81 27.60 -15.40
CA ALA A 15 -11.66 26.83 -16.64
C ALA A 15 -10.17 26.50 -16.87
N PRO A 16 -9.83 25.25 -17.25
CA PRO A 16 -8.45 24.92 -17.59
C PRO A 16 -7.99 25.76 -18.79
N PRO A 17 -6.72 26.21 -18.83
CA PRO A 17 -6.22 27.03 -19.93
C PRO A 17 -6.29 26.27 -21.26
N PHE A 18 -6.69 26.99 -22.31
CA PHE A 18 -6.77 26.48 -23.68
C PHE A 18 -5.42 25.89 -24.10
N GLN A 19 -5.37 24.57 -24.32
CA GLN A 19 -4.23 23.94 -24.96
C GLN A 19 -4.39 24.08 -26.49
N PRO A 20 -3.35 24.53 -27.22
CA PRO A 20 -3.39 24.53 -28.67
C PRO A 20 -3.51 23.09 -29.20
N PRO A 21 -4.19 22.87 -30.34
CA PRO A 21 -4.37 21.54 -30.89
C PRO A 21 -3.01 20.94 -31.26
N LEU A 22 -2.73 19.75 -30.72
CA LEU A 22 -1.55 18.96 -31.11
C LEU A 22 -1.59 18.67 -32.62
N PRO A 23 -0.43 18.67 -33.30
CA PRO A 23 -0.35 18.30 -34.71
C PRO A 23 -0.88 16.88 -34.90
N HIS A 24 -1.70 16.74 -35.93
CA HIS A 24 -2.42 15.54 -36.32
C HIS A 24 -1.42 14.43 -36.62
N ILE A 25 -1.27 13.49 -35.68
CA ILE A 25 -0.56 12.24 -35.90
C ILE A 25 -1.53 11.34 -36.66
N PRO A 26 -1.23 10.90 -37.90
CA PRO A 26 -2.08 9.93 -38.58
C PRO A 26 -2.17 8.66 -37.73
N PRO A 27 -3.35 8.03 -37.60
CA PRO A 27 -3.49 6.85 -36.77
C PRO A 27 -2.56 5.74 -37.28
N ARG A 28 -1.56 5.40 -36.46
CA ARG A 28 -0.76 4.20 -36.64
C ARG A 28 -1.71 3.02 -36.59
N VAL A 29 -1.77 2.25 -37.66
CA VAL A 29 -2.45 0.95 -37.72
C VAL A 29 -1.74 0.01 -36.75
N PHE A 30 -2.15 0.02 -35.49
CA PHE A 30 -1.87 -1.06 -34.55
C PHE A 30 -2.97 -2.11 -34.76
N GLY A 31 -2.69 -3.08 -35.62
CA GLY A 31 -3.49 -4.28 -35.71
C GLY A 31 -3.41 -5.02 -34.38
N TYR A 32 -4.52 -5.04 -33.64
CA TYR A 32 -4.69 -5.97 -32.54
C TYR A 32 -4.73 -7.40 -33.12
N PRO A 33 -4.06 -8.39 -32.51
CA PRO A 33 -4.20 -9.77 -32.91
C PRO A 33 -5.67 -10.22 -32.69
N PRO A 34 -6.20 -11.12 -33.53
CA PRO A 34 -7.61 -11.45 -33.53
C PRO A 34 -7.98 -12.23 -32.27
N HIS A 35 -8.86 -11.66 -31.44
CA HIS A 35 -9.52 -12.40 -30.36
C HIS A 35 -10.63 -13.28 -30.94
N PRO A 36 -10.64 -14.60 -30.64
CA PRO A 36 -11.71 -15.49 -31.09
C PRO A 36 -13.03 -15.10 -30.40
N GLY A 37 -13.96 -14.51 -31.14
CA GLY A 37 -15.31 -14.22 -30.63
C GLY A 37 -15.96 -12.92 -31.11
N PHE A 38 -15.22 -12.02 -31.77
CA PHE A 38 -15.79 -10.78 -32.31
C PHE A 38 -15.91 -10.84 -33.84
N PRO A 39 -17.11 -10.58 -34.42
CA PRO A 39 -17.25 -10.45 -35.86
C PRO A 39 -16.42 -9.25 -36.35
N SER A 40 -15.57 -9.45 -37.35
CA SER A 40 -14.80 -8.38 -37.99
C SER A 40 -15.74 -7.34 -38.61
N MET A 41 -15.62 -6.08 -38.21
CA MET A 41 -16.35 -4.98 -38.84
C MET A 41 -15.73 -4.66 -40.21
N PRO A 42 -16.52 -4.57 -41.30
CA PRO A 42 -15.98 -4.17 -42.60
C PRO A 42 -15.59 -2.69 -42.61
N THR A 43 -14.40 -2.38 -43.11
CA THR A 43 -13.99 -1.02 -43.50
C THR A 43 -14.82 -0.53 -44.69
N PRO A 44 -15.13 0.77 -44.79
CA PRO A 44 -16.04 1.30 -45.81
C PRO A 44 -15.35 1.30 -47.18
N ALA A 45 -15.76 0.38 -48.05
CA ALA A 45 -15.58 0.50 -49.48
C ALA A 45 -16.87 1.09 -50.09
N ASP A 46 -16.66 2.08 -50.94
CA ASP A 46 -17.64 2.77 -51.77
C ASP A 46 -18.47 1.76 -52.56
N ASP A 47 -19.77 1.61 -52.27
CA ASP A 47 -20.74 0.99 -53.18
C ASP A 47 -22.19 1.26 -52.73
N THR A 48 -22.98 1.75 -53.69
CA THR A 48 -24.41 2.11 -53.63
C THR A 48 -25.31 0.89 -53.38
N THR A 49 -25.25 0.35 -52.18
CA THR A 49 -26.22 -0.63 -51.68
C THR A 49 -27.27 0.07 -50.81
N PRO A 50 -28.58 -0.14 -51.05
CA PRO A 50 -29.60 0.39 -50.14
C PRO A 50 -29.35 -0.22 -48.77
N TYR A 51 -29.03 0.62 -47.78
CA TYR A 51 -28.89 0.23 -46.38
C TYR A 51 -30.14 -0.55 -45.95
N GLN A 52 -30.05 -1.87 -45.96
CA GLN A 52 -31.02 -2.73 -45.30
C GLN A 52 -30.80 -2.52 -43.82
N ARG A 53 -31.60 -1.62 -43.23
CA ARG A 53 -31.71 -1.46 -41.78
C ARG A 53 -31.95 -2.87 -41.20
N PRO A 54 -31.07 -3.37 -40.32
CA PRO A 54 -31.32 -4.63 -39.64
C PRO A 54 -32.71 -4.58 -39.00
N PRO A 55 -33.52 -5.64 -39.08
CA PRO A 55 -34.84 -5.64 -38.48
C PRO A 55 -34.72 -5.27 -37.00
N ALA A 56 -35.48 -4.27 -36.59
CA ALA A 56 -35.58 -3.81 -35.20
C ALA A 56 -36.29 -4.89 -34.37
N SER A 57 -35.56 -5.93 -33.97
CA SER A 57 -36.03 -6.95 -33.02
C SER A 57 -34.84 -7.81 -32.56
N HIS A 58 -33.79 -7.17 -32.05
CA HIS A 58 -33.00 -7.83 -31.00
C HIS A 58 -33.85 -7.75 -29.73
N THR A 59 -34.78 -8.70 -29.56
CA THR A 59 -35.28 -9.04 -28.23
C THR A 59 -34.06 -9.44 -27.41
N LEU A 60 -33.61 -8.54 -26.53
CA LEU A 60 -32.59 -8.82 -25.53
C LEU A 60 -33.05 -10.08 -24.79
N THR A 61 -32.30 -11.16 -24.94
CA THR A 61 -32.63 -12.39 -24.23
C THR A 61 -32.21 -12.21 -22.77
N GLU A 62 -32.86 -12.93 -21.86
CA GLU A 62 -32.43 -12.96 -20.45
C GLU A 62 -30.96 -13.39 -20.31
N ALA A 63 -30.46 -14.22 -21.24
CA ALA A 63 -29.06 -14.61 -21.31
C ALA A 63 -28.13 -13.45 -21.68
N ASP A 64 -28.54 -12.56 -22.60
CA ASP A 64 -27.76 -11.38 -22.97
C ASP A 64 -27.66 -10.39 -21.81
N VAL A 65 -28.77 -10.19 -21.08
CA VAL A 65 -28.81 -9.36 -19.87
C VAL A 65 -27.89 -9.94 -18.80
N LYS A 66 -28.02 -11.24 -18.51
CA LYS A 66 -27.18 -11.92 -17.52
C LYS A 66 -25.69 -11.83 -17.86
N ASN A 67 -25.32 -12.05 -19.12
CA ASN A 67 -23.92 -11.96 -19.56
C ASN A 67 -23.39 -10.51 -19.47
N SER A 68 -24.22 -9.52 -19.78
CA SER A 68 -23.87 -8.11 -19.58
C SER A 68 -23.66 -7.75 -18.11
N GLU A 69 -24.49 -8.27 -17.21
CA GLU A 69 -24.35 -8.07 -15.76
C GLU A 69 -23.09 -8.75 -15.21
N GLU A 70 -22.80 -9.97 -15.64
CA GLU A 70 -21.58 -10.70 -15.27
C GLU A 70 -20.32 -9.95 -15.75
N ASN A 71 -20.33 -9.45 -16.99
CA ASN A 71 -19.22 -8.66 -17.52
C ASN A 71 -19.04 -7.33 -16.79
N LEU A 72 -20.14 -6.62 -16.49
CA LEU A 72 -20.09 -5.37 -15.73
C LEU A 72 -19.54 -5.60 -14.32
N LYS A 73 -19.97 -6.68 -13.66
CA LYS A 73 -19.45 -7.08 -12.36
C LYS A 73 -17.97 -7.41 -12.41
N ALA A 74 -17.54 -8.23 -13.38
CA ALA A 74 -16.14 -8.58 -13.54
C ALA A 74 -15.25 -7.34 -13.80
N GLN A 75 -15.74 -6.39 -14.59
CA GLN A 75 -15.04 -5.12 -14.81
C GLN A 75 -14.94 -4.30 -13.53
N HIS A 76 -16.04 -4.18 -12.79
CA HIS A 76 -16.06 -3.48 -11.51
C HIS A 76 -15.07 -4.11 -10.52
N ASP A 77 -15.10 -5.43 -10.37
CA ASP A 77 -14.23 -6.16 -9.44
C ASP A 77 -12.75 -5.98 -9.82
N SER A 78 -12.42 -6.05 -11.12
CA SER A 78 -11.08 -5.78 -11.64
C SER A 78 -10.60 -4.35 -11.32
N ILE A 79 -11.46 -3.34 -11.50
CA ILE A 79 -11.14 -1.94 -11.17
C ILE A 79 -10.93 -1.77 -9.67
N MET A 80 -11.77 -2.40 -8.84
CA MET A 80 -11.65 -2.32 -7.39
C MET A 80 -10.35 -2.96 -6.90
N GLU A 81 -9.95 -4.08 -7.48
CA GLU A 81 -8.66 -4.73 -7.18
C GLU A 81 -7.48 -3.85 -7.61
N GLN A 82 -7.51 -3.26 -8.81
CA GLN A 82 -6.47 -2.33 -9.27
C GLN A 82 -6.33 -1.11 -8.36
N LYS A 83 -7.46 -0.54 -7.90
CA LYS A 83 -7.46 0.58 -6.96
C LYS A 83 -6.87 0.17 -5.61
N ALA A 84 -7.25 -1.00 -5.09
CA ALA A 84 -6.72 -1.51 -3.84
C ALA A 84 -5.19 -1.69 -3.93
N GLU A 85 -4.69 -2.23 -5.05
CA GLU A 85 -3.25 -2.36 -5.29
C GLU A 85 -2.53 -1.02 -5.39
N ALA A 86 -3.09 -0.07 -6.14
CA ALA A 86 -2.52 1.28 -6.25
C ALA A 86 -2.42 1.97 -4.88
N ILE A 87 -3.44 1.84 -4.02
CA ILE A 87 -3.43 2.36 -2.65
C ILE A 87 -2.32 1.69 -1.84
N ARG A 88 -2.19 0.36 -1.90
CA ARG A 88 -1.13 -0.38 -1.18
C ARG A 88 0.26 0.12 -1.57
N ARG A 89 0.51 0.22 -2.88
CA ARG A 89 1.79 0.72 -3.42
C ARG A 89 2.09 2.13 -2.96
N CYS A 90 1.18 3.07 -3.19
CA CYS A 90 1.35 4.47 -2.80
C CYS A 90 1.59 4.61 -1.30
N THR A 91 0.90 3.82 -0.47
CA THR A 91 1.12 3.82 0.99
C THR A 91 2.52 3.32 1.36
N ASN A 92 3.01 2.27 0.71
CA ASN A 92 4.35 1.74 0.98
C ASN A 92 5.44 2.73 0.53
N GLU A 93 5.29 3.32 -0.66
CA GLU A 93 6.19 4.35 -1.18
C GLU A 93 6.23 5.58 -0.24
N ALA A 94 5.07 6.02 0.25
CA ALA A 94 4.97 7.14 1.20
C ALA A 94 5.70 6.85 2.53
N ARG A 95 5.55 5.62 3.08
CA ARG A 95 6.27 5.22 4.30
C ARG A 95 7.78 5.15 4.08
N GLU A 96 8.22 4.61 2.95
CA GLU A 96 9.64 4.56 2.60
C GLU A 96 10.23 5.96 2.51
N GLN A 97 9.51 6.89 1.87
CA GLN A 97 9.93 8.28 1.74
C GLN A 97 9.98 8.99 3.10
N ALA A 98 9.01 8.73 3.98
CA ALA A 98 9.00 9.27 5.34
C ALA A 98 10.24 8.83 6.12
N VAL A 99 10.54 7.53 6.14
CA VAL A 99 11.73 6.98 6.83
C VAL A 99 13.02 7.56 6.24
N LYS A 100 13.13 7.65 4.91
CA LYS A 100 14.30 8.26 4.25
C LYS A 100 14.50 9.72 4.66
N SER A 101 13.43 10.52 4.62
CA SER A 101 13.49 11.92 5.01
C SER A 101 13.86 12.09 6.49
N HIS A 102 13.33 11.23 7.36
CA HIS A 102 13.64 11.26 8.79
C HIS A 102 15.10 10.84 9.05
N CYS A 103 15.62 9.84 8.34
CA CYS A 103 17.04 9.49 8.34
C CYS A 103 17.94 10.67 7.92
N GLU A 104 17.58 11.38 6.85
CA GLU A 104 18.31 12.55 6.36
C GLU A 104 18.35 13.68 7.41
N ASN A 105 17.21 13.95 8.05
CA ASN A 105 17.09 14.98 9.10
C ASN A 105 17.98 14.68 10.32
N LEU A 106 18.10 13.41 10.70
CA LEU A 106 18.91 12.96 11.85
C LEU A 106 20.35 12.61 11.46
N ASN A 107 20.72 12.82 10.20
CA ASN A 107 22.03 12.49 9.64
C ASN A 107 22.44 11.03 9.91
N ILE A 108 21.47 10.11 9.82
CA ILE A 108 21.66 8.66 9.91
C ILE A 108 21.55 8.04 8.51
N SER A 109 22.48 7.15 8.21
CA SER A 109 22.46 6.35 6.99
C SER A 109 21.42 5.22 7.11
N LEU A 110 20.38 5.25 6.27
CA LEU A 110 19.43 4.12 6.14
C LEU A 110 20.13 2.77 5.87
N PRO A 111 21.20 2.69 5.06
CA PRO A 111 22.05 1.50 4.97
C PRO A 111 22.57 0.97 6.30
N ASP A 112 22.90 1.83 7.26
CA ASP A 112 23.42 1.39 8.56
C ASP A 112 22.34 0.67 9.36
N ILE A 113 21.11 1.18 9.32
CA ILE A 113 19.95 0.52 9.91
C ILE A 113 19.71 -0.83 9.23
N ASN A 114 19.76 -0.86 7.90
CA ASN A 114 19.58 -2.07 7.11
C ASN A 114 20.65 -3.13 7.41
N ASN A 115 21.91 -2.74 7.63
CA ASN A 115 23.00 -3.66 7.93
C ASN A 115 22.81 -4.40 9.27
N VAL A 116 22.14 -3.77 10.22
CA VAL A 116 21.84 -4.37 11.52
C VAL A 116 20.57 -5.22 11.45
N VAL A 117 19.57 -4.75 10.71
CA VAL A 117 18.26 -5.43 10.65
C VAL A 117 18.26 -6.58 9.63
N GLN A 118 19.00 -6.52 8.52
CA GLN A 118 18.99 -7.61 7.53
C GLN A 118 19.41 -8.99 8.06
N PRO A 119 20.46 -9.12 8.90
CA PRO A 119 20.81 -10.41 9.48
C PRO A 119 19.68 -11.05 10.32
N LEU A 120 18.81 -10.24 10.94
CA LEU A 120 17.62 -10.72 11.65
C LEU A 120 16.58 -11.34 10.70
N ILE A 121 16.54 -10.83 9.48
CA ILE A 121 15.57 -11.19 8.46
C ILE A 121 15.99 -12.48 7.79
N GLU A 122 17.27 -12.57 7.45
CA GLU A 122 17.88 -13.77 6.87
C GLU A 122 17.96 -14.91 7.88
N SER A 123 18.21 -14.61 9.17
CA SER A 123 18.29 -15.62 10.21
C SER A 123 17.97 -15.07 11.60
N CYS A 124 16.85 -15.51 12.18
CA CYS A 124 16.46 -15.16 13.54
C CYS A 124 17.16 -16.01 14.60
N THR A 125 18.48 -15.89 14.66
CA THR A 125 19.27 -16.46 15.76
C THR A 125 19.20 -15.57 16.99
N LYS A 126 19.39 -16.17 18.18
CA LYS A 126 19.52 -15.42 19.44
C LYS A 126 20.63 -14.36 19.37
N GLU A 127 21.71 -14.65 18.65
CA GLU A 127 22.83 -13.72 18.47
C GLU A 127 22.42 -12.50 17.64
N ASN A 128 21.75 -12.71 16.50
CA ASN A 128 21.26 -11.61 15.65
C ASN A 128 20.22 -10.76 16.39
N ILE A 129 19.29 -11.38 17.13
CA ILE A 129 18.32 -10.70 18.00
C ILE A 129 19.03 -9.85 19.06
N ALA A 130 20.04 -10.40 19.74
CA ALA A 130 20.79 -9.65 20.74
C ALA A 130 21.58 -8.48 20.14
N LYS A 131 22.23 -8.66 18.98
CA LYS A 131 22.94 -7.61 18.26
C LYS A 131 22.01 -6.49 17.83
N GLY A 132 20.89 -6.83 17.19
CA GLY A 132 19.88 -5.88 16.73
C GLY A 132 19.29 -5.07 17.88
N LYS A 133 18.92 -5.74 18.98
CA LYS A 133 18.47 -5.08 20.22
C LYS A 133 19.51 -4.12 20.77
N ASN A 134 20.75 -4.57 20.97
CA ASN A 134 21.78 -3.73 21.60
C ASN A 134 22.08 -2.48 20.77
N TRP A 135 22.14 -2.63 19.44
CA TRP A 135 22.32 -1.50 18.54
C TRP A 135 21.12 -0.56 18.56
N ALA A 136 19.89 -1.08 18.52
CA ALA A 136 18.68 -0.27 18.60
C ALA A 136 18.62 0.51 19.92
N VAL A 137 18.90 -0.14 21.05
CA VAL A 137 18.98 0.51 22.37
C VAL A 137 20.05 1.60 22.38
N ASP A 138 21.24 1.36 21.80
CA ASP A 138 22.30 2.37 21.71
C ASP A 138 21.82 3.62 20.94
N GLN A 139 21.16 3.44 19.77
CA GLN A 139 20.65 4.58 19.00
C GLN A 139 19.52 5.31 19.71
N MET A 140 18.51 4.57 20.17
CA MET A 140 17.34 5.12 20.85
C MET A 140 17.73 5.84 22.16
N SER A 141 18.82 5.45 22.82
CA SER A 141 19.30 6.13 24.03
C SER A 141 19.86 7.54 23.80
N LYS A 142 20.15 7.91 22.54
CA LYS A 142 20.78 9.19 22.18
C LYS A 142 19.79 10.32 21.93
N SER A 143 18.59 10.02 21.44
CA SER A 143 17.55 11.01 21.14
C SER A 143 16.15 10.38 21.04
N GLU A 144 15.13 11.18 21.35
CA GLU A 144 13.72 10.85 21.12
C GLU A 144 13.42 10.68 19.62
N ASP A 145 13.92 11.58 18.78
CA ASP A 145 13.74 11.48 17.31
C ASP A 145 14.30 10.16 16.75
N LEU A 146 15.39 9.66 17.34
CA LEU A 146 15.98 8.37 16.96
C LEU A 146 15.14 7.18 17.40
N THR A 147 14.38 7.35 18.49
CA THR A 147 13.41 6.35 18.96
C THR A 147 12.23 6.28 18.02
N SER A 148 11.65 7.43 17.65
CA SER A 148 10.59 7.52 16.66
C SER A 148 11.04 6.97 15.30
N LEU A 149 12.21 7.38 14.78
CA LEU A 149 12.77 6.85 13.53
C LEU A 149 12.88 5.32 13.54
N MET A 150 13.30 4.73 14.67
CA MET A 150 13.42 3.29 14.79
C MET A 150 12.05 2.59 14.79
N GLY A 151 11.05 3.18 15.46
CA GLY A 151 9.67 2.74 15.39
C GLY A 151 9.12 2.76 13.97
N GLU A 152 9.24 3.91 13.29
CA GLU A 152 8.82 4.09 11.91
C GLU A 152 9.49 3.11 10.95
N TYR A 153 10.80 2.88 11.11
CA TYR A 153 11.53 1.92 10.30
C TYR A 153 10.99 0.49 10.50
N LEU A 154 10.84 0.03 11.74
CA LEU A 154 10.32 -1.31 12.02
C LEU A 154 8.88 -1.47 11.51
N LEU A 155 8.05 -0.43 11.64
CA LEU A 155 6.70 -0.39 11.06
C LEU A 155 6.74 -0.51 9.53
N PHE A 156 7.62 0.25 8.88
CA PHE A 156 7.77 0.22 7.43
C PHE A 156 8.13 -1.20 6.96
N ARG A 157 9.05 -1.87 7.64
CA ARG A 157 9.48 -3.25 7.29
C ARG A 157 8.36 -4.27 7.37
N VAL A 158 7.48 -4.17 8.36
CA VAL A 158 6.42 -5.17 8.60
C VAL A 158 5.08 -4.80 7.97
N ALA A 159 4.83 -3.52 7.69
CA ALA A 159 3.62 -3.06 7.05
C ALA A 159 3.64 -3.27 5.54
N ASN A 160 4.82 -3.45 4.94
CA ASN A 160 5.00 -3.76 3.53
C ASN A 160 4.22 -5.04 3.16
N THR A 161 3.49 -4.98 2.04
CA THR A 161 2.65 -6.07 1.54
C THR A 161 3.49 -7.32 1.25
N ASP A 162 4.72 -7.12 0.79
CA ASP A 162 5.65 -8.20 0.43
C ASP A 162 6.43 -8.75 1.63
N ALA A 163 6.17 -8.23 2.84
CA ALA A 163 6.81 -8.74 4.05
C ALA A 163 6.34 -10.16 4.35
N THR A 164 7.29 -11.11 4.30
CA THR A 164 7.05 -12.52 4.60
C THR A 164 6.57 -12.72 6.04
N PHE A 165 5.94 -13.86 6.30
CA PHE A 165 5.55 -14.24 7.65
C PHE A 165 6.76 -14.28 8.60
N ASP A 166 7.86 -14.92 8.16
CA ASP A 166 9.09 -15.04 8.95
C ASP A 166 9.65 -13.66 9.32
N LEU A 167 9.71 -12.72 8.36
CA LEU A 167 10.14 -11.35 8.63
C LEU A 167 9.30 -10.71 9.73
N ARG A 168 7.97 -10.80 9.65
CA ARG A 168 7.07 -10.23 10.66
C ARG A 168 7.32 -10.88 12.03
N LEU A 169 7.46 -12.20 12.07
CA LEU A 169 7.75 -12.95 13.30
C LEU A 169 9.11 -12.55 13.91
N HIS A 170 10.15 -12.40 13.10
CA HIS A 170 11.49 -12.01 13.54
C HIS A 170 11.49 -10.60 14.14
N ILE A 171 10.80 -9.64 13.50
CA ILE A 171 10.65 -8.28 14.02
C ILE A 171 9.87 -8.29 15.34
N VAL A 172 8.88 -9.17 15.49
CA VAL A 172 8.12 -9.31 16.74
C VAL A 172 8.97 -9.85 17.88
N TYR A 173 9.86 -10.81 17.60
CA TYR A 173 10.84 -11.24 18.60
C TYR A 173 11.80 -10.12 18.99
N LEU A 174 12.26 -9.31 18.03
CA LEU A 174 13.09 -8.14 18.30
C LEU A 174 12.35 -7.10 19.16
N LEU A 175 11.11 -6.76 18.80
CA LEU A 175 10.25 -5.83 19.54
C LEU A 175 10.01 -6.32 20.97
N ASN A 176 9.76 -7.62 21.16
CA ASN A 176 9.62 -8.20 22.50
C ASN A 176 10.85 -7.92 23.36
N ASP A 177 12.02 -8.18 22.79
CA ASP A 177 13.30 -8.10 23.48
C ASP A 177 13.65 -6.63 23.81
N LEU A 178 13.33 -5.71 22.90
CA LEU A 178 13.40 -4.26 23.11
C LEU A 178 12.47 -3.80 24.23
N LEU A 179 11.19 -4.13 24.16
CA LEU A 179 10.19 -3.71 25.15
C LEU A 179 10.52 -4.27 26.54
N HIS A 180 10.97 -5.52 26.63
CA HIS A 180 11.46 -6.10 27.89
C HIS A 180 12.75 -5.45 28.40
N HIS A 181 13.64 -4.99 27.51
CA HIS A 181 14.84 -4.27 27.89
C HIS A 181 14.47 -2.91 28.49
N ILE A 182 13.63 -2.15 27.80
CA ILE A 182 13.15 -0.82 28.21
C ILE A 182 12.46 -0.92 29.58
N LYS A 183 11.52 -1.86 29.73
CA LYS A 183 10.80 -2.08 31.00
C LYS A 183 11.73 -2.44 32.17
N ARG A 184 12.74 -3.29 31.95
CA ARG A 184 13.62 -3.76 33.04
C ARG A 184 14.68 -2.74 33.45
N ARG A 185 15.17 -1.92 32.53
CA ARG A 185 16.28 -1.00 32.80
C ARG A 185 15.88 0.45 33.04
N GLY A 186 14.61 0.80 32.87
CA GLY A 186 14.10 2.15 33.12
C GLY A 186 14.82 3.20 32.29
N VAL A 187 15.17 2.86 31.04
CA VAL A 187 16.01 3.72 30.21
C VAL A 187 15.14 4.83 29.61
N THR A 188 15.47 6.06 30.01
CA THR A 188 15.10 7.39 29.51
C THR A 188 13.62 7.75 29.38
N SER A 189 13.26 8.93 29.89
CA SER A 189 11.94 9.58 29.79
C SER A 189 11.34 9.60 28.38
N HIS A 190 12.21 9.61 27.35
CA HIS A 190 11.84 9.59 25.93
C HIS A 190 11.22 8.25 25.47
N PHE A 191 11.56 7.12 26.09
CA PHE A 191 11.00 5.82 25.71
C PHE A 191 9.57 5.60 26.18
N GLN A 192 9.17 6.26 27.27
CA GLN A 192 7.81 6.11 27.78
C GLN A 192 6.80 6.76 26.85
N ALA A 193 7.14 7.94 26.30
CA ALA A 193 6.30 8.68 25.39
C ALA A 193 6.07 7.96 24.05
N ASP A 194 7.05 7.22 23.50
CA ASP A 194 6.93 6.55 22.19
C ASP A 194 6.67 5.04 22.28
N SER A 195 6.59 4.49 23.50
CA SER A 195 6.34 3.05 23.70
C SER A 195 5.01 2.58 23.10
N TRP A 196 4.03 3.48 22.95
CA TRP A 196 2.76 3.18 22.30
C TRP A 196 2.91 2.98 20.79
N GLU A 197 3.87 3.62 20.11
CA GLU A 197 4.09 3.43 18.68
C GLU A 197 4.55 2.00 18.39
N LEU A 198 5.52 1.51 19.17
CA LEU A 198 5.99 0.12 19.09
C LEU A 198 4.88 -0.89 19.39
N LEU A 199 3.98 -0.57 20.33
CA LEU A 199 2.80 -1.38 20.63
C LEU A 199 1.75 -1.33 19.52
N LEU A 200 1.51 -0.17 18.91
CA LEU A 200 0.63 0.00 17.75
C LEU A 200 1.16 -0.75 16.53
N ILE A 201 2.47 -0.76 16.33
CA ILE A 201 3.15 -1.56 15.30
C ILE A 201 2.87 -3.05 15.53
N ALA A 202 3.10 -3.54 16.74
CA ALA A 202 2.80 -4.92 17.11
C ALA A 202 1.30 -5.26 16.93
N HIS A 203 0.39 -4.37 17.34
CA HIS A 203 -1.05 -4.53 17.18
C HIS A 203 -1.51 -4.55 15.72
N SER A 204 -0.96 -3.66 14.90
CA SER A 204 -1.24 -3.62 13.46
C SER A 204 -0.79 -4.91 12.75
N MET A 205 0.29 -5.54 13.22
CA MET A 205 0.72 -6.86 12.73
C MET A 205 -0.26 -7.97 13.12
N VAL A 206 -0.78 -7.98 14.35
CA VAL A 206 -1.79 -8.96 14.78
C VAL A 206 -3.03 -8.89 13.89
N LEU A 207 -3.53 -7.68 13.65
CA LEU A 207 -4.72 -7.48 12.84
C LEU A 207 -4.53 -7.90 11.38
N LYS A 208 -3.32 -7.72 10.82
CA LYS A 208 -2.99 -8.13 9.45
C LYS A 208 -2.69 -9.62 9.29
N VAL A 209 -2.06 -10.25 10.29
CA VAL A 209 -1.63 -11.66 10.20
C VAL A 209 -2.76 -12.62 10.59
N GLY A 210 -3.73 -12.19 11.40
CA GLY A 210 -4.95 -12.95 11.67
C GLY A 210 -4.74 -14.28 12.41
N GLU A 211 -3.51 -14.61 12.80
CA GLU A 211 -3.20 -15.85 13.51
C GLU A 211 -3.50 -15.74 15.00
N ASP A 212 -4.25 -16.71 15.51
CA ASP A 212 -4.59 -16.82 16.94
C ASP A 212 -3.33 -17.01 17.81
N ASN A 213 -2.29 -17.66 17.30
CA ASN A 213 -1.01 -17.79 17.99
C ASN A 213 -0.35 -16.42 18.24
N PHE A 214 -0.43 -15.55 17.24
CA PHE A 214 0.12 -14.20 17.30
C PHE A 214 -0.68 -13.32 18.25
N ARG A 215 -2.02 -13.45 18.24
CA ARG A 215 -2.92 -12.82 19.23
C ARG A 215 -2.62 -13.27 20.65
N LEU A 216 -2.46 -14.57 20.87
CA LEU A 216 -2.18 -15.13 22.20
C LEU A 216 -0.83 -14.63 22.72
N TRP A 217 0.19 -14.64 21.85
CA TRP A 217 1.52 -14.16 22.19
C TRP A 217 1.53 -12.65 22.48
N MET A 218 0.82 -11.85 21.68
CA MET A 218 0.66 -10.41 21.94
C MET A 218 -0.11 -10.15 23.22
N MET A 219 -1.19 -10.89 23.50
CA MET A 219 -1.89 -10.79 24.79
C MET A 219 -0.97 -11.17 25.95
N MET A 220 -0.11 -12.17 25.80
CA MET A 220 0.88 -12.53 26.84
C MET A 220 1.96 -11.45 27.01
N ALA A 221 2.44 -10.86 25.93
CA ALA A 221 3.40 -9.76 25.96
C ALA A 221 2.79 -8.50 26.59
N TYR A 222 1.56 -8.15 26.20
CA TYR A 222 0.80 -7.01 26.69
C TYR A 222 0.40 -7.15 28.16
N ASN A 223 -0.11 -8.32 28.57
CA ASN A 223 -0.43 -8.60 29.98
C ASN A 223 0.82 -8.58 30.87
N LYS A 224 2.01 -8.86 30.32
CA LYS A 224 3.28 -8.72 31.05
C LYS A 224 3.80 -7.28 31.09
N MET A 225 3.22 -6.33 30.35
CA MET A 225 3.65 -4.93 30.33
C MET A 225 3.11 -4.05 31.46
N ASP A 226 2.22 -4.55 32.32
CA ASP A 226 1.54 -3.82 33.43
C ASP A 226 0.52 -2.75 32.97
N PRO A 227 -0.62 -2.57 33.66
CA PRO A 227 -1.67 -1.61 33.26
C PRO A 227 -1.29 -0.13 33.43
N LEU A 228 -0.15 0.18 34.04
CA LEU A 228 0.24 1.55 34.38
C LEU A 228 0.68 2.40 33.19
N MET A 229 0.95 1.80 32.02
CA MET A 229 1.34 2.52 30.80
C MET A 229 0.15 2.96 29.94
N LEU A 230 -1.08 2.55 30.29
CA LEU A 230 -2.32 2.95 29.60
C LEU A 230 -3.09 4.07 30.33
N THR A 231 -2.58 4.52 31.48
CA THR A 231 -3.29 5.44 32.37
C THR A 231 -2.48 6.69 32.74
N SER A 232 -1.50 7.11 31.94
CA SER A 232 -0.83 8.40 32.11
C SER A 232 -0.90 9.24 30.84
#